data_AF-A0A7S4K4Q9-F1
#
_entry.id   AF-A0A7S4K4Q9-F1
#
_cell.length_a   1.000
_cell.length_b   1.000
_cell.length_c   1.000
_cell.angle_alpha   90.00
_cell.angle_beta   90.00
_cell.angle_gamma   90.00
#
_symmetry.space_group_name_H-M   'P 1'
#
loop_
_entity.id
_entity.type
_entity.pdbx_description
1 polymer ?
#
loop_
_entity_poly.entity_id
_entity_poly.type
_entity_poly.pdbx_seq_one_letter_code
_entity_poly.pdbx_strand_id
1 'polypeptide(L)'
;IKKSQCGYFFEEVPHESFPPPPGPYKFRPQSVILCTGYDMGLKNFLSPQIQKEIIQIGEWSSPPPSPASSSASSPTSSPPQTRKISWLKLYRHVLHPTDPTLFFLGFVTSFGNETCIGEMQSRWVTAMIAGLIQFPDEARINNDITKLENYLKKSKPSVAGFVRYIPYMDELAKDLDAVPNVSFFSDPWLYFKVWLGAVVPTQYRLNGIDTHPQARQILAHL
;
A
#
# COMPACT_ATOMS: atom_id res chain seq x y z
N ILE A 1 -4.22 -26.53 -11.73
CA ILE A 1 -3.34 -25.52 -11.09
C ILE A 1 -2.29 -25.10 -12.13
N LYS A 2 -2.42 -23.92 -12.74
CA LYS A 2 -1.47 -23.41 -13.74
C LYS A 2 -0.22 -22.91 -13.02
N LYS A 3 0.94 -23.48 -13.35
CA LYS A 3 2.25 -23.07 -12.84
C LYS A 3 2.65 -21.74 -13.46
N SER A 4 2.86 -20.69 -12.67
CA SER A 4 3.66 -19.54 -13.08
C SER A 4 5.12 -19.82 -12.71
N GLN A 5 6.01 -19.81 -13.70
CA GLN A 5 7.44 -19.90 -13.45
C GLN A 5 7.92 -18.56 -12.88
N CYS A 6 8.48 -18.58 -11.66
CA CYS A 6 9.22 -17.46 -11.10
C CYS A 6 10.70 -17.82 -11.19
N GLY A 7 11.50 -16.96 -11.84
CA GLY A 7 12.94 -17.14 -11.96
C GLY A 7 13.63 -16.96 -10.60
N TYR A 8 14.60 -17.82 -10.32
CA TYR A 8 15.44 -17.74 -9.12
C TYR A 8 16.67 -16.90 -9.44
N PHE A 9 16.99 -15.92 -8.58
CA PHE A 9 18.31 -15.26 -8.55
C PHE A 9 19.18 -16.03 -7.56
N PHE A 10 20.33 -16.53 -8.01
CA PHE A 10 21.37 -17.08 -7.15
C PHE A 10 22.47 -16.03 -7.01
N GLU A 11 22.88 -15.75 -5.77
CA GLU A 11 24.05 -14.92 -5.48
C GLU A 11 25.28 -15.85 -5.50
N GLU A 12 26.21 -15.64 -6.43
CA GLU A 12 27.46 -16.39 -6.51
C GLU A 12 28.43 -15.91 -5.43
N VAL A 13 28.77 -16.80 -4.50
CA VAL A 13 29.80 -16.59 -3.48
C VAL A 13 31.19 -16.69 -4.14
N PRO A 14 32.18 -15.83 -3.82
CA PRO A 14 33.47 -15.83 -4.50
C PRO A 14 34.22 -17.16 -4.33
N HIS A 15 34.81 -17.64 -5.42
CA HIS A 15 35.54 -18.88 -5.54
C HIS A 15 36.77 -18.97 -4.59
N GLU A 16 36.63 -19.70 -3.49
CA GLU A 16 37.77 -20.47 -2.95
C GLU A 16 37.95 -21.74 -3.82
N SER A 17 39.19 -22.00 -4.23
CA SER A 17 39.53 -23.08 -5.16
C SER A 17 39.39 -24.46 -4.50
N PHE A 18 38.19 -25.03 -4.55
CA PHE A 18 37.96 -26.44 -4.25
C PHE A 18 38.37 -27.33 -5.45
N PRO A 19 38.93 -28.53 -5.20
CA PRO A 19 39.30 -29.46 -6.27
C PRO A 19 38.09 -29.86 -7.10
N PRO A 20 38.28 -30.12 -8.42
CA PRO A 20 37.18 -30.45 -9.30
C PRO A 20 36.50 -31.75 -8.82
N PRO A 21 35.19 -31.72 -8.61
CA PRO A 21 34.49 -32.80 -7.95
C PRO A 21 34.16 -33.95 -8.93
N PRO A 22 34.05 -35.20 -8.43
CA PRO A 22 33.91 -36.36 -9.29
C PRO A 22 32.46 -36.53 -9.79
N GLY A 23 32.23 -36.20 -11.06
CA GLY A 23 31.01 -36.57 -11.80
C GLY A 23 29.97 -35.44 -11.97
N PRO A 24 28.93 -35.66 -12.79
CA PRO A 24 27.94 -34.64 -13.12
C PRO A 24 27.16 -34.21 -11.86
N TYR A 25 27.29 -32.94 -11.49
CA TYR A 25 26.61 -32.35 -10.33
C TYR A 25 25.10 -32.46 -10.49
N LYS A 26 24.46 -33.34 -9.70
CA LYS A 26 23.01 -33.34 -9.54
C LYS A 26 22.66 -32.42 -8.38
N PHE A 27 22.63 -31.12 -8.66
CA PHE A 27 22.21 -30.11 -7.67
C PHE A 27 20.80 -30.47 -7.17
N ARG A 28 20.68 -30.80 -5.88
CA ARG A 28 19.41 -30.96 -5.18
C ARG A 28 19.33 -29.90 -4.09
N PRO A 29 18.44 -28.90 -4.17
CA PRO A 29 18.25 -27.98 -3.06
C PRO A 29 17.75 -28.77 -1.83
N GLN A 30 18.36 -28.52 -0.68
CA GLN A 30 17.99 -29.17 0.58
C GLN A 30 16.70 -28.58 1.17
N SER A 31 16.45 -27.29 0.92
CA SER A 31 15.23 -26.58 1.33
C SER A 31 14.86 -25.51 0.30
N VAL A 32 13.56 -25.19 0.23
CA VAL A 32 13.01 -24.11 -0.59
C VAL A 32 12.08 -23.30 0.30
N ILE A 33 12.35 -22.00 0.45
CA ILE A 33 11.52 -21.07 1.22
C ILE A 33 10.78 -20.15 0.25
N LEU A 34 9.45 -20.13 0.31
CA LEU A 34 8.61 -19.30 -0.55
C LEU A 34 8.21 -18.02 0.19
N CYS A 35 8.88 -16.91 -0.12
CA CYS A 35 8.55 -15.58 0.38
C CYS A 35 7.64 -14.81 -0.60
N THR A 36 6.59 -15.46 -1.11
CA THR A 36 5.75 -14.94 -2.21
C THR A 36 4.62 -14.00 -1.76
N GLY A 37 4.54 -13.67 -0.47
CA GLY A 37 3.49 -12.82 0.10
C GLY A 37 2.20 -13.59 0.42
N TYR A 38 1.13 -12.83 0.71
CA TYR A 38 -0.18 -13.33 1.12
C TYR A 38 -1.30 -12.77 0.23
N ASP A 39 -2.39 -13.52 0.09
CA ASP A 39 -3.67 -13.05 -0.45
C ASP A 39 -4.61 -12.80 0.73
N MET A 40 -5.25 -11.64 0.78
CA MET A 40 -6.17 -11.25 1.85
C MET A 40 -7.48 -12.04 1.83
N GLY A 41 -7.73 -12.88 0.81
CA GLY A 41 -8.84 -13.84 0.81
C GLY A 41 -10.22 -13.18 0.69
N LEU A 42 -10.28 -11.93 0.21
CA LEU A 42 -11.50 -11.14 0.11
C LEU A 42 -12.63 -11.84 -0.67
N LYS A 43 -12.25 -12.71 -1.62
CA LYS A 43 -13.16 -13.51 -2.44
C LYS A 43 -13.99 -14.54 -1.66
N ASN A 44 -13.59 -14.87 -0.43
CA ASN A 44 -14.31 -15.83 0.39
C ASN A 44 -15.52 -15.20 1.11
N PHE A 45 -15.52 -13.89 1.29
CA PHE A 45 -16.52 -13.18 2.09
C PHE A 45 -17.51 -12.38 1.25
N LEU A 46 -17.09 -11.90 0.07
CA LEU A 46 -17.91 -11.06 -0.79
C LEU A 46 -18.72 -11.89 -1.79
N SER A 47 -19.89 -11.39 -2.18
CA SER A 47 -20.67 -11.99 -3.27
C SER A 47 -19.90 -11.90 -4.60
N PRO A 48 -20.10 -12.84 -5.54
CA PRO A 48 -19.46 -12.78 -6.85
C PRO A 48 -19.78 -11.51 -7.65
N GLN A 49 -20.92 -10.85 -7.40
CA GLN A 49 -21.23 -9.56 -8.01
C GLN A 49 -20.29 -8.46 -7.48
N ILE A 50 -20.23 -8.28 -6.16
CA ILE A 50 -19.36 -7.27 -5.53
C ILE A 50 -17.91 -7.51 -5.94
N GLN A 51 -17.44 -8.76 -5.93
CA GLN A 51 -16.09 -9.10 -6.37
C GLN A 51 -15.78 -8.60 -7.78
N LYS A 52 -16.70 -8.74 -8.74
CA LYS A 52 -16.49 -8.26 -10.13
C LYS A 52 -16.47 -6.73 -10.22
N GLU A 53 -17.19 -6.06 -9.35
CA GLU A 53 -17.25 -4.59 -9.30
C GLU A 53 -15.98 -4.00 -8.70
N ILE A 54 -15.49 -4.57 -7.58
CA ILE A 54 -14.35 -4.01 -6.85
C ILE A 54 -13.00 -4.59 -7.25
N ILE A 55 -12.88 -5.89 -7.55
CA ILE A 55 -11.59 -6.52 -7.83
C ILE A 55 -11.28 -6.37 -9.31
N GLN A 56 -10.36 -5.44 -9.59
CA GLN A 56 -9.88 -5.17 -10.94
C GLN A 56 -8.56 -5.87 -11.17
N ILE A 57 -8.35 -6.40 -12.38
CA ILE A 57 -7.11 -7.06 -12.77
C ILE A 57 -6.42 -6.22 -13.83
N GLY A 58 -5.20 -5.82 -13.51
CA GLY A 58 -4.31 -5.16 -14.42
C GLY A 58 -3.28 -6.08 -15.05
N GLU A 59 -3.13 -6.07 -16.37
CA GLU A 59 -2.08 -6.82 -17.07
C GLU A 59 -0.89 -5.93 -17.41
N TRP A 60 0.09 -5.85 -16.51
CA TRP A 60 1.22 -4.94 -16.70
C TRP A 60 2.39 -5.69 -17.33
N SER A 61 2.86 -5.22 -18.48
CA SER A 61 4.14 -5.68 -19.03
C SER A 61 5.28 -5.17 -18.15
N SER A 62 6.13 -6.08 -17.71
CA SER A 62 7.38 -5.74 -17.02
C SER A 62 8.26 -4.89 -17.95
N PRO A 63 8.96 -3.85 -17.45
CA PRO A 63 9.99 -3.20 -18.24
C PRO A 63 11.05 -4.24 -18.67
N PRO A 64 11.63 -4.12 -19.87
CA PRO A 64 12.70 -5.03 -20.29
C PRO A 64 13.84 -5.00 -19.25
N PRO A 65 14.49 -6.15 -18.99
CA PRO A 65 15.62 -6.17 -18.04
C PRO A 65 16.65 -5.14 -18.48
N SER A 66 17.13 -4.33 -17.52
CA SER A 66 18.27 -3.44 -17.73
C SER A 66 19.42 -4.26 -18.33
N PRO A 67 20.16 -3.76 -19.33
CA PRO A 67 21.29 -4.48 -19.88
C PRO A 67 22.29 -4.74 -18.75
N ALA A 68 22.32 -6.00 -18.27
CA ALA A 68 23.33 -6.44 -17.34
C ALA A 68 24.69 -6.22 -18.00
N SER A 69 25.61 -5.62 -17.24
CA SER A 69 27.01 -5.54 -17.61
C SER A 69 27.50 -6.92 -18.01
N SER A 70 27.92 -7.02 -19.28
CA SER A 70 28.54 -8.14 -19.96
C SER A 70 29.17 -9.23 -19.08
N SER A 71 28.56 -10.42 -19.07
CA SER A 71 29.26 -11.70 -19.26
C SER A 71 28.25 -12.78 -19.68
N ALA A 72 28.68 -13.66 -20.57
CA ALA A 72 27.83 -14.41 -21.49
C ALA A 72 27.10 -15.62 -20.89
N SER A 73 25.85 -15.87 -21.30
CA SER A 73 25.43 -17.14 -21.94
C SER A 73 23.94 -17.11 -22.38
N SER A 74 23.72 -17.48 -23.64
CA SER A 74 22.47 -17.96 -24.29
C SER A 74 21.23 -17.03 -24.36
N PRO A 75 20.72 -16.69 -25.57
CA PRO A 75 19.48 -15.94 -25.74
C PRO A 75 18.29 -16.91 -25.58
N THR A 76 17.92 -17.23 -24.35
CA THR A 76 16.53 -17.62 -24.08
C THR A 76 15.73 -16.35 -23.88
N SER A 77 15.25 -15.77 -24.99
CA SER A 77 14.24 -14.70 -24.94
C SER A 77 12.95 -15.29 -24.39
N SER A 78 12.90 -15.43 -23.07
CA SER A 78 11.65 -15.72 -22.36
C SER A 78 10.60 -14.68 -22.80
N PRO A 79 9.37 -15.11 -23.13
CA PRO A 79 8.33 -14.20 -23.58
C PRO A 79 8.14 -13.09 -22.52
N PRO A 80 7.80 -11.85 -22.93
CA PRO A 80 7.63 -10.74 -22.00
C PRO A 80 6.68 -11.18 -20.89
N GLN A 81 7.21 -11.27 -19.66
CA GLN A 81 6.44 -11.72 -18.51
C GLN A 81 5.45 -10.61 -18.16
N THR A 82 4.19 -10.79 -18.58
CA THR A 82 3.07 -9.93 -18.18
C THR A 82 2.67 -10.30 -16.76
N ARG A 83 2.90 -9.39 -15.82
CA ARG A 83 2.51 -9.56 -14.43
C ARG A 83 1.07 -9.09 -14.28
N LYS A 84 0.18 -9.99 -13.88
CA LYS A 84 -1.17 -9.63 -13.48
C LYS A 84 -1.15 -9.09 -12.06
N ILE A 85 -1.61 -7.86 -11.86
CA ILE A 85 -1.72 -7.24 -10.54
C ILE A 85 -3.19 -6.93 -10.29
N SER A 86 -3.74 -7.51 -9.23
CA SER A 86 -5.09 -7.16 -8.78
C SER A 86 -5.06 -5.90 -7.93
N TRP A 87 -6.09 -5.06 -8.08
CA TRP A 87 -6.28 -3.86 -7.28
C TRP A 87 -7.77 -3.69 -6.94
N LEU A 88 -8.05 -2.92 -5.90
CA LEU A 88 -9.41 -2.67 -5.43
C LEU A 88 -9.89 -1.31 -5.94
N LYS A 89 -11.00 -1.31 -6.70
CA LYS A 89 -11.69 -0.11 -7.19
C LYS A 89 -12.53 0.48 -6.07
N LEU A 90 -11.88 1.25 -5.20
CA LEU A 90 -12.49 1.87 -4.03
C LEU A 90 -12.12 3.34 -3.96
N TYR A 91 -13.06 4.19 -3.54
CA TYR A 91 -12.77 5.59 -3.24
C TYR A 91 -11.84 5.67 -2.02
N ARG A 92 -10.68 6.31 -2.20
CA ARG A 92 -9.63 6.42 -1.18
C ARG A 92 -9.26 5.10 -0.50
N HIS A 93 -9.30 3.99 -1.23
CA HIS A 93 -9.07 2.64 -0.71
C HIS A 93 -10.03 2.19 0.40
N VAL A 94 -11.18 2.87 0.57
CA VAL A 94 -12.13 2.60 1.65
C VAL A 94 -13.55 2.35 1.14
N LEU A 95 -14.14 3.31 0.43
CA LEU A 95 -15.58 3.31 0.15
C LEU A 95 -15.90 2.60 -1.18
N HIS A 96 -16.96 1.80 -1.19
CA HIS A 96 -17.48 1.20 -2.42
C HIS A 96 -18.04 2.28 -3.37
N PRO A 97 -17.73 2.24 -4.68
CA PRO A 97 -18.10 3.32 -5.61
C PRO A 97 -19.61 3.51 -5.79
N THR A 98 -20.41 2.47 -5.57
CA THR A 98 -21.86 2.47 -5.84
C THR A 98 -22.70 2.21 -4.60
N ASP A 99 -22.11 1.63 -3.55
CA ASP A 99 -22.84 1.24 -2.34
C ASP A 99 -22.31 2.08 -1.18
N PRO A 100 -23.04 3.13 -0.75
CA PRO A 100 -22.59 4.02 0.31
C PRO A 100 -22.55 3.36 1.70
N THR A 101 -23.01 2.11 1.83
CA THR A 101 -23.02 1.38 3.10
C THR A 101 -21.86 0.40 3.24
N LEU A 102 -21.07 0.20 2.19
CA LEU A 102 -20.00 -0.79 2.15
C LEU A 102 -18.61 -0.13 2.21
N PHE A 103 -17.84 -0.49 3.24
CA PHE A 103 -16.52 0.08 3.53
C PHE A 103 -15.47 -1.02 3.72
N PHE A 104 -14.24 -0.73 3.31
CA PHE A 104 -13.07 -1.59 3.42
C PHE A 104 -12.01 -0.87 4.24
N LEU A 105 -11.65 -1.43 5.40
CA LEU A 105 -10.67 -0.84 6.30
C LEU A 105 -9.43 -1.74 6.37
N GLY A 106 -8.24 -1.13 6.42
CA GLY A 106 -6.98 -1.84 6.51
C GLY A 106 -6.50 -2.52 5.21
N PHE A 107 -7.17 -2.30 4.08
CA PHE A 107 -6.77 -2.84 2.76
C PHE A 107 -5.72 -1.98 2.05
N VAL A 108 -4.78 -1.42 2.82
CA VAL A 108 -3.69 -0.58 2.33
C VAL A 108 -2.38 -0.99 2.98
N THR A 109 -1.28 -0.75 2.27
CA THR A 109 0.09 -0.97 2.77
C THR A 109 0.87 0.33 2.66
N SER A 110 1.80 0.61 3.58
CA SER A 110 2.58 1.85 3.51
C SER A 110 3.99 1.67 4.09
N PHE A 111 4.81 2.71 4.02
CA PHE A 111 6.04 2.81 4.85
C PHE A 111 5.74 3.46 6.21
N GLY A 112 4.61 3.09 6.82
CA GLY A 112 4.14 3.62 8.09
C GLY A 112 3.45 2.53 8.90
N ASN A 113 2.69 2.89 9.92
CA ASN A 113 1.96 1.93 10.73
C ASN A 113 0.53 1.74 10.20
N GLU A 114 0.25 0.57 9.64
CA GLU A 114 -1.06 0.19 9.08
C GLU A 114 -2.18 0.21 10.12
N THR A 115 -1.87 -0.07 11.39
CA THR A 115 -2.85 0.00 12.48
C THR A 115 -3.34 1.44 12.67
N CYS A 116 -2.43 2.41 12.54
CA CYS A 116 -2.76 3.83 12.63
C CYS A 116 -3.56 4.30 11.42
N ILE A 117 -3.29 3.73 10.25
CA ILE A 117 -4.12 3.97 9.07
C ILE A 117 -5.52 3.40 9.28
N GLY A 118 -5.64 2.17 9.79
CA GLY A 118 -6.92 1.54 10.10
C GLY A 118 -7.75 2.34 11.10
N GLU A 119 -7.10 2.90 12.13
CA GLU A 119 -7.72 3.82 13.09
C GLU A 119 -8.26 5.08 12.41
N MET A 120 -7.46 5.75 11.57
CA MET A 120 -7.88 6.94 10.83
C MET A 120 -9.02 6.65 9.85
N GLN A 121 -8.93 5.54 9.08
CA GLN A 121 -10.00 5.11 8.19
C GLN A 121 -11.29 4.83 8.99
N SER A 122 -11.18 4.21 10.16
CA SER A 122 -12.33 3.94 11.03
C SER A 122 -12.98 5.24 11.49
N ARG A 123 -12.20 6.22 11.96
CA ARG A 123 -12.70 7.56 12.34
C ARG A 123 -13.41 8.26 11.19
N TRP A 124 -12.79 8.23 10.02
CA TRP A 124 -13.34 8.87 8.82
C TRP A 124 -14.68 8.24 8.42
N VAL A 125 -14.77 6.91 8.40
CA VAL A 125 -16.01 6.19 8.09
C VAL A 125 -17.07 6.40 9.15
N THR A 126 -16.74 6.33 10.44
CA THR A 126 -17.75 6.52 11.50
C THR A 126 -18.28 7.95 11.52
N ALA A 127 -17.44 8.96 11.29
CA ALA A 127 -17.89 10.35 11.14
C ALA A 127 -18.85 10.51 9.94
N MET A 128 -18.58 9.81 8.83
CA MET A 128 -19.43 9.84 7.64
C MET A 128 -20.79 9.17 7.89
N ILE A 129 -20.79 7.98 8.52
CA ILE A 129 -22.01 7.26 8.90
C ILE A 129 -22.84 8.06 9.91
N ALA A 130 -22.18 8.75 10.85
CA ALA A 130 -22.84 9.61 11.84
C ALA A 130 -23.33 10.95 11.26
N GLY A 131 -23.08 11.23 9.97
CA GLY A 131 -23.47 12.49 9.31
C GLY A 131 -22.67 13.71 9.77
N LEU A 132 -21.54 13.51 10.46
CA LEU A 132 -20.65 14.61 10.88
C LEU A 132 -19.81 15.13 9.71
N ILE A 133 -19.55 14.29 8.72
CA ILE A 133 -18.96 14.66 7.43
C ILE A 133 -19.86 14.19 6.30
N GLN A 134 -19.87 14.92 5.19
CA GLN A 134 -20.70 14.59 4.04
C GLN A 134 -20.12 13.42 3.25
N PHE A 135 -21.00 12.56 2.72
CA PHE A 135 -20.60 11.59 1.72
C PHE A 135 -20.07 12.29 0.46
N PRO A 136 -19.02 11.76 -0.17
CA PRO A 136 -18.54 12.29 -1.44
C PRO A 136 -19.62 12.12 -2.52
N ASP A 137 -19.69 13.07 -3.44
CA ASP A 137 -20.53 12.94 -4.63
C ASP A 137 -19.93 11.93 -5.62
N GLU A 138 -20.77 11.45 -6.54
CA GLU A 138 -20.37 10.46 -7.54
C GLU A 138 -19.22 10.97 -8.42
N ALA A 139 -19.20 12.27 -8.73
CA ALA A 139 -18.14 12.91 -9.50
C ALA A 139 -16.79 12.84 -8.78
N ARG A 140 -16.73 13.13 -7.47
CA ARG A 140 -15.51 13.03 -6.66
C ARG A 140 -15.04 11.58 -6.54
N ILE A 141 -15.95 10.63 -6.33
CA ILE A 141 -15.65 9.19 -6.30
C ILE A 141 -15.01 8.75 -7.62
N ASN A 142 -15.66 9.03 -8.74
CA ASN A 142 -15.19 8.60 -10.07
C ASN A 142 -13.87 9.25 -10.46
N ASN A 143 -13.67 10.52 -10.12
CA ASN A 143 -12.41 11.23 -10.38
C ASN A 143 -11.24 10.61 -9.59
N ASP A 144 -11.45 10.31 -8.31
CA ASP A 144 -10.43 9.66 -7.47
C ASP A 144 -10.04 8.27 -7.99
N ILE A 145 -11.04 7.45 -8.31
CA ILE A 145 -10.82 6.11 -8.87
C ILE A 145 -10.07 6.19 -10.20
N THR A 146 -10.43 7.14 -11.06
CA THR A 146 -9.75 7.36 -12.34
C THR A 146 -8.30 7.79 -12.15
N LYS A 147 -8.02 8.66 -11.15
CA LYS A 147 -6.65 9.04 -10.79
C LYS A 147 -5.84 7.84 -10.29
N LEU A 148 -6.42 7.00 -9.44
CA LEU A 148 -5.78 5.78 -8.96
C LEU A 148 -5.48 4.82 -10.12
N GLU A 149 -6.45 4.58 -11.00
CA GLU A 149 -6.28 3.70 -12.15
C GLU A 149 -5.16 4.21 -13.09
N ASN A 150 -5.15 5.51 -13.39
CA ASN A 150 -4.12 6.13 -14.21
C ASN A 150 -2.73 6.06 -13.53
N TYR A 151 -2.67 6.26 -12.22
CA TYR A 151 -1.45 6.08 -11.45
C TYR A 151 -0.95 4.64 -11.57
N LEU A 152 -1.80 3.63 -11.33
CA LEU A 152 -1.42 2.22 -11.40
C LEU A 152 -0.95 1.81 -12.80
N LYS A 153 -1.60 2.30 -13.86
CA LYS A 153 -1.17 2.06 -15.26
C LYS A 153 0.19 2.68 -15.56
N LYS A 154 0.46 3.88 -15.04
CA LYS A 154 1.70 4.62 -15.28
C LYS A 154 2.87 4.12 -14.43
N SER A 155 2.68 3.94 -13.13
CA SER A 155 3.73 3.58 -12.17
C SER A 155 3.99 2.08 -12.11
N LYS A 156 3.01 1.25 -12.47
CA LYS A 156 3.08 -0.22 -12.46
C LYS A 156 3.68 -0.76 -11.16
N PRO A 157 3.14 -0.39 -9.98
CA PRO A 157 3.75 -0.73 -8.71
C PRO A 157 3.64 -2.24 -8.47
N SER A 158 4.58 -2.80 -7.72
CA SER A 158 4.54 -4.21 -7.31
C SER A 158 3.34 -4.52 -6.40
N VAL A 159 2.87 -3.51 -5.65
CA VAL A 159 1.75 -3.56 -4.73
C VAL A 159 0.78 -2.43 -5.07
N ALA A 160 -0.44 -2.76 -5.50
CA ALA A 160 -1.41 -1.75 -5.94
C ALA A 160 -2.09 -0.98 -4.78
N GLY A 161 -2.18 -1.57 -3.60
CA GLY A 161 -2.71 -0.92 -2.39
C GLY A 161 -1.68 -0.09 -1.62
N PHE A 162 -0.53 0.22 -2.23
CA PHE A 162 0.52 0.97 -1.57
C PHE A 162 0.19 2.47 -1.54
N VAL A 163 0.16 3.06 -0.35
CA VAL A 163 -0.09 4.49 -0.14
C VAL A 163 1.08 5.16 0.55
N ARG A 164 1.30 6.45 0.26
CA ARG A 164 2.23 7.28 1.03
C ARG A 164 1.54 7.71 2.32
N TYR A 165 2.12 7.33 3.46
CA TYR A 165 1.52 7.49 4.79
C TYR A 165 1.05 8.94 5.05
N ILE A 166 1.95 9.93 5.02
CA ILE A 166 1.61 11.32 5.38
C ILE A 166 0.53 11.91 4.46
N PRO A 167 0.67 11.91 3.12
CA PRO A 167 -0.37 12.48 2.26
C PRO A 167 -1.73 11.80 2.40
N TYR A 168 -1.74 10.49 2.62
CA TYR A 168 -2.98 9.72 2.77
C TYR A 168 -3.67 10.03 4.12
N MET A 169 -2.91 10.07 5.21
CA MET A 169 -3.43 10.44 6.53
C MET A 169 -3.94 11.89 6.53
N ASP A 170 -3.20 12.82 5.94
CA ASP A 170 -3.60 14.22 5.82
C ASP A 170 -4.86 14.39 4.96
N GLU A 171 -5.03 13.58 3.91
CA GLU A 171 -6.21 13.63 3.05
C GLU A 171 -7.49 13.23 3.82
N LEU A 172 -7.44 12.17 4.63
CA LEU A 172 -8.56 11.77 5.48
C LEU A 172 -8.78 12.77 6.62
N ALA A 173 -7.70 13.26 7.23
CA ALA A 173 -7.74 14.24 8.30
C ALA A 173 -8.36 15.58 7.86
N LYS A 174 -8.18 15.98 6.60
CA LYS A 174 -8.81 17.20 6.03
C LYS A 174 -10.33 17.15 6.11
N ASP A 175 -10.94 16.03 5.77
CA ASP A 175 -12.40 15.91 5.84
C ASP A 175 -12.90 15.91 7.30
N LEU A 176 -12.07 15.46 8.24
CA LEU A 176 -12.36 15.45 9.68
C LEU A 176 -12.02 16.78 10.39
N ASP A 177 -11.49 17.76 9.66
CA ASP A 177 -10.86 18.98 10.22
C ASP A 177 -9.76 18.68 11.26
N ALA A 178 -9.15 17.49 11.16
CA ALA A 178 -8.20 16.94 12.12
C ALA A 178 -6.73 17.04 11.63
N VAL A 179 -6.47 17.88 10.63
CA VAL A 179 -5.11 18.17 10.18
C VAL A 179 -4.35 18.84 11.33
N PRO A 180 -3.12 18.41 11.66
CA PRO A 180 -2.38 18.97 12.78
C PRO A 180 -2.14 20.46 12.58
N ASN A 181 -2.79 21.28 13.40
CA ASN A 181 -2.64 22.73 13.37
C ASN A 181 -2.32 23.24 14.77
N VAL A 182 -1.06 23.59 14.95
CA VAL A 182 -0.53 24.20 16.16
C VAL A 182 -0.13 25.63 15.81
N SER A 183 -0.54 26.59 16.63
CA SER A 183 -0.10 27.97 16.44
C SER A 183 1.33 28.12 16.97
N PHE A 184 2.24 28.61 16.14
CA PHE A 184 3.61 28.94 16.54
C PHE A 184 3.65 29.86 17.76
N PHE A 185 2.72 30.82 17.87
CA PHE A 185 2.69 31.77 18.98
C PHE A 185 2.16 31.18 20.29
N SER A 186 1.36 30.11 20.22
CA SER A 186 0.81 29.47 21.42
C SER A 186 1.77 28.46 22.02
N ASP A 187 2.44 27.68 21.15
CA ASP A 187 3.39 26.66 21.57
C ASP A 187 4.45 26.45 20.48
N PRO A 188 5.54 27.25 20.49
CA PRO A 188 6.60 27.15 19.49
C PRO A 188 7.28 25.77 19.48
N TRP A 189 7.39 25.12 20.65
CA TRP A 189 8.05 23.84 20.77
C TRP A 189 7.23 22.73 20.12
N LEU A 190 5.94 22.67 20.44
CA LEU A 190 5.02 21.73 19.80
C LEU A 190 4.90 22.01 18.30
N TYR A 191 4.91 23.27 17.87
CA TYR A 191 4.89 23.64 16.46
C TYR A 191 6.07 23.02 15.69
N PHE A 192 7.30 23.25 16.16
CA PHE A 192 8.48 22.68 15.51
C PHE A 192 8.49 21.16 15.56
N LYS A 193 7.96 20.56 16.64
CA LYS A 193 7.88 19.10 16.75
C LYS A 193 6.89 18.48 15.77
N VAL A 194 5.73 19.10 15.55
CA VAL A 194 4.76 18.65 14.53
C VAL A 194 5.32 18.87 13.12
N TRP A 195 6.07 19.96 12.90
CA TRP A 195 6.55 20.31 11.57
C TRP A 195 7.85 19.58 11.15
N LEU A 196 8.79 19.40 12.08
CA LEU A 196 10.12 18.80 11.83
C LEU A 196 10.32 17.42 12.47
N GLY A 197 9.42 17.01 13.35
CA GLY A 197 9.55 15.76 14.10
C GLY A 197 8.97 14.55 13.36
N ALA A 198 8.98 13.42 14.05
CA ALA A 198 8.36 12.20 13.57
C ALA A 198 6.83 12.36 13.52
N VAL A 199 6.23 11.93 12.41
CA VAL A 199 4.77 11.93 12.23
C VAL A 199 4.18 10.81 13.08
N VAL A 200 3.54 11.19 14.18
CA VAL A 200 2.90 10.25 15.11
C VAL A 200 1.38 10.37 15.04
N PRO A 201 0.61 9.26 15.13
CA PRO A 201 -0.85 9.29 14.96
C PRO A 201 -1.57 10.28 15.89
N THR A 202 -1.04 10.48 17.10
CA THR A 202 -1.55 11.42 18.10
C THR A 202 -1.67 12.85 17.59
N GLN A 203 -0.87 13.26 16.60
CA GLN A 203 -0.96 14.60 16.01
C GLN A 203 -2.32 14.85 15.33
N TYR A 204 -2.95 13.81 14.78
CA TYR A 204 -4.28 13.88 14.17
C TYR A 204 -5.43 13.86 15.20
N ARG A 205 -5.10 13.99 16.49
CA ARG A 205 -6.03 14.14 17.61
C ARG A 205 -5.91 15.51 18.29
N LEU A 206 -5.10 16.43 17.72
CA LEU A 206 -4.92 17.78 18.24
C LEU A 206 -6.09 18.73 17.94
N ASN A 207 -6.74 18.51 16.80
CA ASN A 207 -7.77 19.37 16.23
C ASN A 207 -8.90 18.51 15.62
N GLY A 208 -10.01 19.16 15.28
CA GLY A 208 -11.10 18.55 14.52
C GLY A 208 -11.99 17.60 15.32
N ILE A 209 -12.69 16.74 14.57
CA ILE A 209 -13.59 15.74 15.13
C ILE A 209 -12.78 14.71 15.93
N ASP A 210 -13.28 14.37 17.12
CA ASP A 210 -12.70 13.36 18.01
C ASP A 210 -11.30 13.76 18.55
N THR A 211 -11.14 15.06 18.86
CA THR A 211 -9.96 15.64 19.52
C THR A 211 -9.72 15.01 20.89
N HIS A 212 -8.46 14.66 21.19
CA HIS A 212 -8.09 14.05 22.47
C HIS A 212 -7.45 15.08 23.43
N PRO A 213 -7.99 15.29 24.65
CA PRO A 213 -7.49 16.32 25.58
C PRO A 213 -6.01 16.20 25.93
N GLN A 214 -5.51 14.96 26.01
CA GLN A 214 -4.11 14.69 26.37
C GLN A 214 -3.16 14.66 25.15
N ALA A 215 -3.65 14.86 23.92
CA ALA A 215 -2.81 14.78 22.72
C ALA A 215 -1.59 15.71 22.79
N ARG A 216 -1.80 16.95 23.28
CA ARG A 216 -0.71 17.93 23.46
C ARG A 216 0.34 17.46 24.47
N GLN A 217 -0.09 16.88 25.59
CA GLN A 217 0.82 16.40 26.63
C GLN A 217 1.62 15.20 26.12
N ILE A 218 0.97 14.23 25.46
CA ILE A 218 1.63 13.07 24.86
C ILE A 218 2.67 13.52 23.83
N LEU A 219 2.31 14.46 22.95
CA LEU A 219 3.23 15.00 21.97
C LEU A 219 4.37 15.78 22.60
N ALA A 220 4.17 16.46 23.73
CA ALA A 220 5.27 17.13 24.43
C ALA A 220 6.32 16.14 24.96
N HIS A 221 5.89 14.95 25.41
CA HIS A 221 6.76 13.94 26.05
C HIS A 221 7.49 12.98 25.10
N LEU A 222 7.12 12.95 23.82
CA LEU A 222 7.78 12.11 22.80
C LEU A 222 9.19 12.58 22.40
#